data_AF-A0A1H0QXD0-F1
#
_entry.id   AF-A0A1H0QXD0-F1
#
_cell.length_a   1.000
_cell.length_b   1.000
_cell.length_c   1.000
_cell.angle_alpha   90.00
_cell.angle_beta   90.00
_cell.angle_gamma   90.00
#
_symmetry.space_group_name_H-M   'P 1'
#
loop_
_entity.id
_entity.type
_entity.pdbx_description
1 polymer ?
#
loop_
_entity_poly.entity_id
_entity_poly.type
_entity_poly.pdbx_seq_one_letter_code
_entity_poly.pdbx_strand_id
1 'polypeptide(L)'
;MVLRLAERLGVPLRERNALLVAAGFAPTYAARGLDHPDMRAARTAVDLVLRGHKPYPALAVDRHWNMVAANAVVPLLLQGLAGHLLAPRP
;
A
#
# COMPACT_ATOMS: atom_id res chain seq x y z
N MET A 1 4.41 25.36 -12.23
CA MET A 1 5.81 25.18 -11.76
C MET A 1 5.98 23.92 -10.92
N VAL A 2 5.18 23.69 -9.87
CA VAL A 2 5.24 22.50 -8.98
C VAL A 2 5.27 21.16 -9.75
N LEU A 3 4.38 20.97 -10.73
CA LEU A 3 4.36 19.73 -11.53
C LEU A 3 5.62 19.51 -12.36
N ARG A 4 6.22 20.58 -12.91
CA ARG A 4 7.50 20.47 -13.66
C ARG A 4 8.64 20.03 -12.74
N LEU A 5 8.68 20.53 -11.50
CA LEU A 5 9.67 20.09 -10.53
C LEU A 5 9.44 18.63 -10.14
N ALA A 6 8.20 18.26 -9.84
CA ALA A 6 7.83 16.90 -9.48
C ALA A 6 8.16 15.89 -10.59
N GLU A 7 8.00 16.29 -11.85
CA GLU A 7 8.42 15.49 -13.00
C GLU A 7 9.94 15.30 -13.07
N ARG A 8 10.72 16.37 -12.91
CA ARG A 8 12.19 16.30 -12.94
C ARG A 8 12.80 15.53 -11.78
N LEU A 9 12.13 15.51 -10.63
CA LEU A 9 12.51 14.72 -9.47
C LEU A 9 12.00 13.27 -9.52
N GLY A 10 11.30 12.88 -10.60
CA GLY A 10 10.75 11.53 -10.73
C GLY A 10 9.67 11.19 -9.70
N VAL A 11 8.99 12.20 -9.15
CA VAL A 11 7.99 12.01 -8.09
C VAL A 11 6.80 11.22 -8.67
N PRO A 12 6.43 10.08 -8.06
CA PRO A 12 5.26 9.30 -8.43
C PRO A 12 3.98 10.15 -8.46
N LEU A 13 3.07 9.90 -9.40
CA LEU A 13 1.84 10.69 -9.61
C LEU A 13 1.06 10.95 -8.31
N ARG A 14 0.89 9.91 -7.48
CA ARG A 14 0.21 10.00 -6.18
C ARG A 14 0.88 10.97 -5.19
N GLU A 15 2.21 11.07 -5.21
CA GLU A 15 2.99 11.93 -4.32
C GLU A 15 3.01 13.38 -4.80
N ARG A 16 2.72 13.62 -6.08
CA ARG A 16 2.58 14.99 -6.61
C ARG A 16 1.42 15.75 -5.97
N ASN A 17 0.37 15.06 -5.53
CA ASN A 17 -0.73 15.71 -4.80
C ASN A 17 -0.26 16.32 -3.48
N ALA A 18 0.65 15.67 -2.76
CA ALA A 18 1.18 16.23 -1.51
C ALA A 18 1.94 17.54 -1.79
N LEU A 19 2.71 17.58 -2.88
CA LEU A 19 3.41 18.79 -3.32
C LEU A 19 2.44 19.89 -3.77
N LEU A 20 1.36 19.53 -4.48
CA LEU A 20 0.31 20.48 -4.88
C LEU A 20 -0.37 21.11 -3.67
N VAL A 21 -0.79 20.29 -2.70
CA VAL A 21 -1.45 20.76 -1.47
C VAL A 21 -0.51 21.64 -0.64
N ALA A 22 0.75 21.23 -0.46
CA ALA A 22 1.75 22.03 0.25
C ALA A 22 2.01 23.40 -0.41
N ALA A 23 1.80 23.50 -1.73
CA ALA A 23 1.93 24.73 -2.49
C ALA A 23 0.61 25.53 -2.62
N GLY A 24 -0.46 25.11 -1.94
CA GLY A 24 -1.75 25.81 -1.94
C GLY A 24 -2.67 25.48 -3.13
N PHE A 25 -2.39 24.41 -3.88
CA PHE A 25 -3.21 23.97 -5.01
C PHE A 25 -4.09 22.77 -4.66
N ALA A 26 -5.17 22.58 -5.43
CA ALA A 26 -6.00 21.39 -5.34
C ALA A 26 -5.25 20.12 -5.82
N PRO A 27 -5.48 18.96 -5.20
CA PRO A 27 -4.94 17.69 -5.68
C PRO A 27 -5.52 17.34 -7.07
N THR A 28 -4.70 16.78 -7.95
CA THR A 28 -5.07 16.50 -9.35
C THR A 28 -5.17 15.01 -9.65
N TYR A 29 -4.42 14.16 -8.95
CA TYR A 29 -4.31 12.74 -9.26
C TYR A 29 -5.18 11.90 -8.31
N ALA A 30 -6.15 11.16 -8.82
CA ALA A 30 -6.95 10.27 -7.95
C ALA A 30 -6.07 9.16 -7.35
N ALA A 31 -6.20 8.92 -6.04
CA ALA A 31 -5.58 7.80 -5.35
C ALA A 31 -6.68 7.00 -4.64
N ARG A 32 -6.72 5.69 -4.90
CA ARG A 32 -7.68 4.76 -4.32
C ARG A 32 -6.93 3.73 -3.49
N GLY A 33 -7.42 3.48 -2.28
CA GLY A 33 -6.94 2.38 -1.46
C GLY A 33 -7.22 1.03 -2.12
N LEU A 34 -6.47 -0.01 -1.73
CA LEU A 34 -6.64 -1.37 -2.27
C LEU A 34 -8.01 -1.97 -1.91
N ASP A 35 -8.66 -1.42 -0.89
CA ASP A 35 -10.01 -1.71 -0.41
C ASP A 35 -11.13 -1.05 -1.25
N HIS A 36 -10.80 -0.07 -2.10
CA HIS A 36 -11.77 0.63 -2.92
C HIS A 36 -12.46 -0.34 -3.92
N PRO A 37 -13.77 -0.24 -4.18
CA PRO A 37 -14.50 -1.12 -5.09
C PRO A 37 -13.87 -1.24 -6.49
N ASP A 38 -13.37 -0.14 -7.04
CA ASP A 38 -12.69 -0.12 -8.34
C ASP A 38 -11.35 -0.86 -8.36
N MET A 39 -10.75 -1.14 -7.19
CA MET A 39 -9.47 -1.86 -7.06
C MET A 39 -9.65 -3.38 -6.93
N ARG A 40 -10.88 -3.91 -7.02
CA ARG A 40 -11.16 -5.36 -6.90
C ARG A 40 -10.27 -6.22 -7.79
N ALA A 41 -10.06 -5.86 -9.05
CA ALA A 41 -9.21 -6.64 -9.96
C ALA A 41 -7.76 -6.70 -9.48
N ALA A 42 -7.20 -5.58 -9.05
CA ALA A 42 -5.85 -5.52 -8.49
C ALA A 42 -5.74 -6.34 -7.20
N ARG A 43 -6.74 -6.24 -6.31
CA ARG A 43 -6.81 -7.03 -5.08
C ARG A 43 -6.84 -8.53 -5.36
N THR A 44 -7.65 -8.97 -6.31
CA THR A 44 -7.69 -10.37 -6.74
C THR A 44 -6.34 -10.85 -7.28
N ALA A 45 -5.64 -10.02 -8.06
CA ALA A 45 -4.32 -10.35 -8.56
C ALA A 45 -3.29 -10.52 -7.42
N VAL A 46 -3.29 -9.61 -6.44
CA VAL A 46 -2.45 -9.74 -5.23
C VAL A 46 -2.77 -11.04 -4.49
N ASP A 47 -4.05 -11.34 -4.27
CA ASP A 47 -4.48 -12.57 -3.58
C ASP A 47 -4.07 -13.85 -4.31
N LEU A 48 -4.01 -13.83 -5.65
CA LEU A 48 -3.51 -14.96 -6.45
C LEU A 48 -2.01 -15.17 -6.25
N VAL A 49 -1.21 -14.11 -6.31
CA VAL A 49 0.25 -14.18 -6.09
C VAL A 49 0.55 -14.69 -4.68
N LEU A 50 -0.11 -14.13 -3.66
CA LEU A 50 0.07 -14.54 -2.26
C LEU A 50 -0.28 -16.01 -2.02
N ARG A 51 -1.37 -16.49 -2.65
CA ARG A 51 -1.75 -17.91 -2.57
C ARG A 51 -0.77 -18.82 -3.32
N GLY A 52 -0.24 -18.36 -4.45
CA GLY A 52 0.73 -19.10 -5.25
C GLY A 52 2.06 -19.36 -4.53
N HIS A 53 2.38 -18.60 -3.49
CA HIS A 53 3.59 -18.82 -2.68
C HIS A 53 3.46 -19.93 -1.63
N LYS A 54 2.28 -20.55 -1.44
CA LYS A 54 2.17 -21.70 -0.53
C LYS A 54 3.12 -22.84 -0.96
N PRO A 55 3.83 -23.50 -0.02
CA PRO A 55 3.68 -23.43 1.44
C PRO A 55 4.50 -22.33 2.13
N TYR A 56 5.15 -21.43 1.39
CA TYR A 56 5.98 -20.36 1.95
C TYR A 56 5.15 -19.15 2.40
N PRO A 57 5.58 -18.45 3.46
CA PRO A 57 4.96 -17.20 3.90
C PRO A 57 5.12 -16.10 2.86
N ALA A 58 4.05 -15.35 2.60
CA ALA A 58 4.06 -14.21 1.68
C ALA A 58 3.13 -13.10 2.20
N LEU A 59 3.60 -11.86 2.09
CA LEU A 59 2.87 -10.65 2.51
C LEU A 59 3.06 -9.54 1.48
N ALA A 60 2.03 -8.72 1.32
CA ALA A 60 2.05 -7.51 0.53
C ALA A 60 2.11 -6.30 1.46
N VAL A 61 2.94 -5.31 1.10
CA VAL A 61 3.07 -4.05 1.83
C VAL A 61 2.73 -2.85 0.95
N ASP A 62 2.28 -1.76 1.56
CA ASP A 62 2.16 -0.46 0.90
C ASP A 62 3.52 0.27 0.85
N ARG A 63 3.51 1.52 0.35
CA ARG A 63 4.72 2.35 0.24
C ARG A 63 5.33 2.73 1.60
N HIS A 64 4.55 2.61 2.67
CA HIS A 64 4.94 2.96 4.05
C HIS A 64 5.31 1.74 4.86
N TRP A 65 5.50 0.58 4.22
CA TRP A 65 5.78 -0.71 4.87
C TRP A 65 4.64 -1.24 5.75
N ASN A 66 3.41 -0.73 5.57
CA ASN A 66 2.26 -1.33 6.24
C ASN A 66 1.87 -2.61 5.52
N MET A 67 1.66 -3.70 6.26
CA MET A 67 1.10 -4.93 5.71
C MET A 67 -0.34 -4.69 5.27
N VAL A 68 -0.63 -4.92 3.99
CA VAL A 68 -1.97 -4.74 3.39
C VAL A 68 -2.68 -6.06 3.11
N ALA A 69 -1.93 -7.15 2.95
CA ALA A 69 -2.44 -8.50 2.80
C ALA A 69 -1.35 -9.51 3.14
N ALA A 70 -1.75 -10.72 3.54
CA ALA A 70 -0.84 -11.83 3.77
C ALA A 70 -1.53 -13.15 3.44
N ASN A 71 -0.74 -14.17 3.07
CA ASN A 71 -1.27 -15.51 2.91
C ASN A 71 -1.49 -16.18 4.27
N ALA A 72 -2.22 -17.30 4.27
CA ALA A 72 -2.58 -18.03 5.49
C ALA A 72 -1.39 -18.63 6.27
N VAL A 73 -0.17 -18.59 5.72
CA VAL A 73 1.04 -19.11 6.39
C VAL A 73 1.65 -18.06 7.31
N VAL A 74 1.56 -16.76 6.97
CA VAL A 74 2.14 -15.67 7.76
C VAL A 74 1.66 -15.66 9.22
N PRO A 75 0.36 -15.84 9.54
CA PRO A 75 -0.10 -15.88 10.94
C PRO A 75 0.57 -16.96 11.80
N LEU A 76 1.07 -18.04 11.19
CA LEU A 76 1.79 -19.09 11.92
C LEU A 76 3.13 -18.59 12.47
N LEU A 77 3.80 -17.66 11.78
CA LEU A 77 5.04 -17.03 12.24
C LEU A 77 4.80 -15.99 13.35
N LEU A 78 3.56 -15.53 13.52
CA LEU A 78 3.18 -14.51 14.49
C LEU A 78 2.62 -15.10 15.78
N GLN A 79 2.56 -16.43 15.89
CA GLN A 79 2.05 -17.11 17.08
C GLN A 79 2.88 -16.76 18.31
N GLY A 80 2.20 -16.48 19.44
CA GLY A 80 2.84 -16.13 20.71
C GLY A 80 3.26 -14.66 20.84
N LEU A 81 3.11 -13.83 19.79
CA LEU A 81 3.31 -12.39 19.92
C LEU A 81 2.22 -11.74 20.75
N ALA A 82 2.59 -10.74 21.55
CA ALA A 82 1.64 -9.96 22.33
C ALA A 82 0.67 -9.22 21.39
N GLY A 83 -0.63 -9.25 21.67
CA GLY A 83 -1.66 -8.73 20.76
C GLY A 83 -1.50 -7.25 20.38
N HIS A 84 -0.90 -6.43 21.27
CA HIS A 84 -0.63 -5.02 20.98
C HIS A 84 0.44 -4.81 19.88
N LEU A 85 1.25 -5.84 19.57
CA LEU A 85 2.21 -5.81 18.46
C LEU A 85 1.57 -6.13 17.11
N LEU A 86 0.36 -6.71 17.11
CA LEU A 86 -0.38 -7.08 15.90
C LEU A 86 -1.34 -5.96 15.45
N ALA A 87 -1.59 -4.98 16.31
CA ALA A 87 -2.38 -3.80 15.98
C ALA A 87 -1.49 -2.76 15.25
N PRO A 88 -2.06 -1.98 14.31
CA PRO A 88 -1.36 -0.84 13.73
C PRO A 88 -0.92 0.13 14.84
N ARG A 89 0.27 0.73 14.69
CA ARG A 89 0.67 1.83 15.58
C ARG A 89 -0.26 3.04 15.35
N PRO A 90 -0.71 3.71 16.42
CA PRO A 90 -1.51 4.93 16.32
C PRO A 90 -0.74 6.08 15.65
#